data_AF-A0A7C2UQW8-F1
#
_entry.id   AF-A0A7C2UQW8-F1
#
_cell.length_a   1.000
_cell.length_b   1.000
_cell.length_c   1.000
_cell.angle_alpha   90.00
_cell.angle_beta   90.00
_cell.angle_gamma   90.00
#
_symmetry.space_group_name_H-M   'P 1'
#
loop_
_entity.id
_entity.type
_entity.pdbx_description
1 polymer ?
#
loop_
_entity_poly.entity_id
_entity_poly.type
_entity_poly.pdbx_seq_one_letter_code
_entity_poly.pdbx_strand_id
1 'polypeptide(L)'
;MSEKGSRRRFLAISEDVIMDAMTVGEKIGIPFTILIENVLRDVLRIMKYKPEISSAIAYADSLDDILRLGGIVMPWELVKRVLGDVDDSRKKEMMEELYRMSSWYGELAKVKRGSSLNEVKNALSIWIPSANLDIAEEKGGIYKVIISFQDSQDPLLDFTEKIVEGLAKGYGLKILDKERRSSLVVFRMAGFYE
;
A
#
# COMPACT_ATOMS: atom_id res chain seq x y z
N MET A 1 -27.68 29.66 -33.92
CA MET A 1 -26.65 29.84 -32.87
C MET A 1 -27.31 29.55 -31.54
N SER A 2 -27.07 28.38 -30.95
CA SER A 2 -27.68 27.99 -29.67
C SER A 2 -26.79 28.49 -28.54
N GLU A 3 -27.31 29.44 -27.76
CA GLU A 3 -26.75 29.80 -26.46
C GLU A 3 -26.70 28.55 -25.58
N LYS A 4 -25.49 27.99 -25.40
CA LYS A 4 -25.22 27.04 -24.32
C LYS A 4 -25.21 27.82 -23.01
N GLY A 5 -26.40 28.18 -22.53
CA GLY A 5 -26.59 28.53 -21.13
C GLY A 5 -26.08 27.37 -20.29
N SER A 6 -25.03 27.61 -19.50
CA SER A 6 -24.51 26.67 -18.52
C SER A 6 -25.61 26.39 -17.50
N ARG A 7 -26.42 25.35 -17.77
CA ARG A 7 -27.42 24.85 -16.82
C ARG A 7 -26.65 24.36 -15.60
N ARG A 8 -26.67 25.15 -14.53
CA ARG A 8 -26.23 24.72 -13.20
C ARG A 8 -27.04 23.46 -12.85
N ARG A 9 -26.37 22.32 -12.82
CA ARG A 9 -26.97 21.06 -12.38
C ARG A 9 -26.78 20.96 -10.88
N PHE A 10 -27.86 20.73 -10.15
CA PHE A 10 -27.79 20.42 -8.73
C PHE A 10 -27.29 18.97 -8.58
N LEU A 11 -26.27 18.78 -7.76
CA LEU A 11 -25.73 17.48 -7.40
C LEU A 11 -26.08 17.25 -5.93
N ALA A 12 -26.84 16.19 -5.65
CA ALA A 12 -27.12 15.79 -4.28
C ALA A 12 -25.89 15.08 -3.71
N ILE A 13 -25.39 15.57 -2.57
CA ILE A 13 -24.32 14.97 -1.79
C ILE A 13 -24.90 14.74 -0.39
N SER A 14 -24.56 13.61 0.25
CA SER A 14 -24.99 13.33 1.61
C SER A 14 -24.51 14.39 2.58
N GLU A 15 -25.36 14.76 3.55
CA GLU A 15 -25.06 15.78 4.56
C GLU A 15 -23.80 15.46 5.36
N ASP A 16 -23.59 14.19 5.73
CA ASP A 16 -22.41 13.74 6.47
C ASP A 16 -21.10 14.11 5.76
N VAL A 17 -21.03 13.90 4.44
CA VAL A 17 -19.85 14.24 3.62
C VAL A 17 -19.64 15.75 3.55
N ILE A 18 -20.72 16.53 3.52
CA ILE A 18 -20.63 18.00 3.54
C ILE A 18 -20.10 18.46 4.90
N MET A 19 -20.60 17.91 6.01
CA MET A 19 -20.14 18.24 7.36
C MET A 19 -18.66 17.88 7.58
N ASP A 20 -18.22 16.72 7.09
CA ASP A 20 -16.82 16.31 7.16
C ASP A 20 -15.93 17.28 6.37
N ALA A 21 -16.34 17.62 5.14
CA ALA A 21 -15.60 18.57 4.31
C ALA A 21 -15.56 19.97 4.93
N MET A 22 -16.64 20.43 5.56
CA MET A 22 -16.66 21.71 6.30
C MET A 22 -15.69 21.68 7.48
N THR A 23 -15.69 20.61 8.27
CA THR A 23 -14.77 20.42 9.41
C THR A 23 -13.31 20.44 8.97
N VAL A 24 -13.00 19.76 7.85
CA VAL A 24 -11.66 19.79 7.26
C VAL A 24 -11.30 21.21 6.79
N GLY A 25 -12.23 21.90 6.12
CA GLY A 25 -12.07 23.28 5.66
C GLY A 25 -11.77 24.26 6.80
N GLU A 26 -12.51 24.18 7.90
CA GLU A 26 -12.28 24.99 9.10
C GLU A 26 -10.90 24.74 9.70
N LYS A 27 -10.48 23.46 9.79
CA LYS A 27 -9.17 23.08 10.33
C LYS A 27 -8.00 23.64 9.53
N ILE A 28 -8.15 23.78 8.21
CA ILE A 28 -7.10 24.29 7.32
C ILE A 28 -7.31 25.76 6.91
N GLY A 29 -8.37 26.41 7.40
CA GLY A 29 -8.68 27.81 7.12
C GLY A 29 -9.17 28.09 5.69
N ILE A 30 -9.77 27.09 5.02
CA ILE A 30 -10.24 27.20 3.63
C ILE A 30 -11.78 27.04 3.57
N PRO A 31 -12.51 27.95 2.90
CA PRO A 31 -13.96 27.80 2.70
C PRO A 31 -14.31 26.50 1.99
N PHE A 32 -15.38 25.83 2.43
CA PHE A 32 -15.87 24.56 1.87
C PHE A 32 -15.95 24.54 0.34
N THR A 33 -16.52 25.59 -0.27
CA THR A 33 -16.67 25.64 -1.74
C THR A 33 -15.34 25.64 -2.47
N ILE A 34 -14.33 26.36 -1.95
CA ILE A 34 -12.98 26.41 -2.49
C ILE A 34 -12.28 25.07 -2.29
N LEU A 35 -12.44 24.47 -1.11
CA LEU A 35 -11.88 23.16 -0.79
C LEU A 35 -12.38 22.09 -1.76
N ILE A 36 -13.71 21.98 -1.93
CA ILE A 36 -14.32 20.98 -2.83
C ILE A 36 -13.89 21.23 -4.28
N GLU A 37 -13.85 22.47 -4.74
CA GLU A 37 -13.40 22.77 -6.10
C GLU A 37 -11.95 22.36 -6.34
N ASN A 38 -11.05 22.65 -5.39
CA ASN A 38 -9.65 22.24 -5.47
C ASN A 38 -9.50 20.71 -5.47
N VAL A 39 -10.18 20.04 -4.54
CA VAL A 39 -10.16 18.56 -4.44
C VAL A 39 -10.66 17.94 -5.75
N LEU A 40 -11.81 18.34 -6.27
CA LEU A 40 -12.34 17.82 -7.53
C LEU A 40 -11.39 18.07 -8.70
N ARG A 41 -10.78 19.25 -8.77
CA ARG A 41 -9.83 19.61 -9.83
C ARG A 41 -8.58 18.73 -9.78
N ASP A 42 -8.03 18.49 -8.61
CA ASP A 42 -6.82 17.67 -8.45
C ASP A 42 -7.11 16.18 -8.65
N VAL A 43 -8.25 15.70 -8.14
CA VAL A 43 -8.79 14.36 -8.42
C VAL A 43 -8.89 14.13 -9.93
N LEU A 44 -9.54 15.05 -10.66
CA LEU A 44 -9.71 14.93 -12.11
C LEU A 44 -8.38 14.98 -12.87
N ARG A 45 -7.38 15.73 -12.36
CA ARG A 45 -6.02 15.75 -12.95
C ARG A 45 -5.33 14.40 -12.80
N ILE A 46 -5.45 13.76 -11.62
CA ILE A 46 -4.88 12.43 -11.36
C ILE A 46 -5.61 11.37 -12.21
N MET A 47 -6.93 11.44 -12.28
CA MET A 47 -7.77 10.47 -13.02
C MET A 47 -7.47 10.42 -14.52
N LYS A 48 -6.89 11.48 -15.11
CA LYS A 48 -6.41 11.45 -16.50
C LYS A 48 -5.31 10.41 -16.74
N TYR A 49 -4.53 10.09 -15.71
CA TYR A 49 -3.40 9.17 -15.79
C TYR A 49 -3.65 7.85 -15.04
N LYS A 50 -4.46 7.88 -13.98
CA LYS A 50 -4.84 6.70 -13.18
C LYS A 50 -6.36 6.68 -12.99
N PRO A 51 -7.11 5.86 -13.75
CA PRO A 51 -8.58 5.84 -13.70
C PRO A 51 -9.15 5.52 -12.32
N GLU A 52 -8.43 4.71 -11.53
CA GLU A 52 -8.82 4.30 -10.18
C GLU A 52 -8.21 5.22 -9.12
N ILE A 53 -8.95 6.25 -8.72
CA ILE A 53 -8.45 7.23 -7.75
C ILE A 53 -8.38 6.70 -6.31
N SER A 54 -9.29 5.79 -5.95
CA SER A 54 -9.28 5.12 -4.64
C SER A 54 -7.93 4.45 -4.38
N SER A 55 -7.42 3.72 -5.38
CA SER A 55 -6.11 3.07 -5.34
C SER A 55 -4.96 4.09 -5.20
N ALA A 56 -5.07 5.25 -5.86
CA ALA A 56 -4.06 6.32 -5.75
C ALA A 56 -4.04 6.99 -4.37
N ILE A 57 -5.21 7.23 -3.77
CA ILE A 57 -5.33 7.79 -2.42
C ILE A 57 -4.82 6.79 -1.38
N ALA A 58 -5.23 5.53 -1.47
CA ALA A 58 -4.77 4.46 -0.58
C ALA A 58 -3.25 4.28 -0.64
N TYR A 59 -2.67 4.38 -1.84
CA TYR A 59 -1.22 4.35 -2.03
C TYR A 59 -0.53 5.54 -1.36
N ALA A 60 -1.06 6.76 -1.53
CA ALA A 60 -0.48 7.97 -0.94
C ALA A 60 -0.53 7.96 0.61
N ASP A 61 -1.67 7.58 1.19
CA ASP A 61 -1.82 7.43 2.64
C ASP A 61 -0.90 6.33 3.19
N SER A 62 -0.76 5.22 2.48
CA SER A 62 0.18 4.15 2.85
C SER A 62 1.64 4.58 2.80
N LEU A 63 2.01 5.40 1.80
CA LEU A 63 3.36 5.93 1.70
C LEU A 63 3.65 6.89 2.86
N ASP A 64 2.70 7.76 3.22
CA ASP A 64 2.82 8.65 4.38
C ASP A 64 3.00 7.86 5.68
N ASP A 65 2.27 6.74 5.84
CA ASP A 65 2.43 5.84 6.99
C ASP A 65 3.84 5.25 7.08
N ILE A 66 4.40 4.78 5.96
CA ILE A 66 5.78 4.25 5.93
C ILE A 66 6.78 5.34 6.29
N LEU A 67 6.63 6.55 5.74
CA LEU A 67 7.52 7.68 6.05
C LEU A 67 7.45 8.07 7.53
N ARG A 68 6.25 8.09 8.14
CA ARG A 68 6.05 8.37 9.57
C ARG A 68 6.69 7.32 10.48
N LEU A 69 6.75 6.07 10.04
CA LEU A 69 7.43 4.99 10.74
C LEU A 69 8.97 5.03 10.58
N GLY A 70 9.51 6.04 9.90
CA GLY A 70 10.94 6.21 9.66
C GLY A 70 11.44 5.57 8.36
N GLY A 71 10.53 5.11 7.50
CA GLY A 71 10.87 4.60 6.18
C GLY A 71 11.33 5.69 5.22
N ILE A 72 12.12 5.30 4.24
CA ILE A 72 12.60 6.19 3.18
C ILE A 72 12.45 5.51 1.82
N VAL A 73 12.18 6.31 0.79
CA VAL A 73 12.17 5.83 -0.60
C VAL A 73 13.58 5.88 -1.16
N MET A 74 14.08 4.75 -1.64
CA MET A 74 15.42 4.64 -2.21
C MET A 74 15.38 4.08 -3.65
N PRO A 75 16.28 4.52 -4.53
CA PRO A 75 16.46 3.89 -5.84
C PRO A 75 16.80 2.41 -5.69
N TRP A 76 16.13 1.56 -6.47
CA TRP A 76 16.23 0.10 -6.33
C TRP A 76 17.65 -0.43 -6.53
N GLU A 77 18.40 0.13 -7.47
CA GLU A 77 19.79 -0.25 -7.72
C GLU A 77 20.72 0.10 -6.56
N LEU A 78 20.41 1.16 -5.79
CA LEU A 78 21.15 1.46 -4.57
C LEU A 78 20.90 0.39 -3.50
N VAL A 79 19.63 -0.02 -3.33
CA VAL A 79 19.26 -1.10 -2.41
C VAL A 79 20.02 -2.37 -2.74
N LYS A 80 20.00 -2.81 -4.01
CA LYS A 80 20.74 -4.02 -4.44
C LYS A 80 22.23 -3.96 -4.11
N ARG A 81 22.89 -2.83 -4.39
CA ARG A 81 24.32 -2.65 -4.08
C ARG A 81 24.59 -2.75 -2.58
N VAL A 82 23.81 -2.05 -1.77
CA VAL A 82 23.92 -2.13 -0.30
C VAL A 82 23.74 -3.56 0.17
N LEU A 83 22.78 -4.31 -0.37
CA LEU A 83 22.57 -5.72 0.00
C LEU A 83 23.71 -6.65 -0.44
N GLY A 84 24.42 -6.33 -1.52
CA GLY A 84 25.56 -7.09 -1.99
C GLY A 84 26.86 -6.84 -1.20
N ASP A 85 27.00 -5.65 -0.62
CA ASP A 85 28.25 -5.19 0.01
C ASP A 85 28.26 -5.32 1.55
N VAL A 86 27.13 -5.71 2.16
CA VAL A 86 26.95 -5.76 3.60
C VAL A 86 27.23 -7.17 4.15
N ASP A 87 27.95 -7.25 5.27
CA ASP A 87 28.23 -8.52 5.95
C ASP A 87 26.97 -9.18 6.57
N ASP A 88 27.07 -10.47 6.88
CA ASP A 88 25.93 -11.25 7.38
C ASP A 88 25.35 -10.72 8.70
N SER A 89 26.17 -10.12 9.57
CA SER A 89 25.73 -9.58 10.86
C SER A 89 24.83 -8.36 10.66
N ARG A 90 25.30 -7.39 9.86
CA ARG A 90 24.53 -6.19 9.51
C ARG A 90 23.31 -6.53 8.68
N LYS A 91 23.42 -7.52 7.78
CA LYS A 91 22.28 -8.02 7.00
C LYS A 91 21.17 -8.54 7.93
N LYS A 92 21.53 -9.25 9.00
CA LYS A 92 20.56 -9.72 10.01
C LYS A 92 19.90 -8.55 10.76
N GLU A 93 20.67 -7.55 11.18
CA GLU A 93 20.12 -6.34 11.84
C GLU A 93 19.13 -5.61 10.91
N MET A 94 19.48 -5.45 9.64
CA MET A 94 18.58 -4.85 8.64
C MET A 94 17.29 -5.66 8.46
N MET A 95 17.37 -6.99 8.47
CA MET A 95 16.19 -7.85 8.38
C MET A 95 15.27 -7.73 9.60
N GLU A 96 15.84 -7.61 10.80
CA GLU A 96 15.08 -7.41 12.03
C GLU A 96 14.37 -6.04 12.03
N GLU A 97 15.04 -5.00 11.56
CA GLU A 97 14.46 -3.67 11.40
C GLU A 97 13.30 -3.69 10.38
N LEU A 98 13.51 -4.31 9.22
CA LEU A 98 12.46 -4.45 8.21
C LEU A 98 11.25 -5.23 8.72
N TYR A 99 11.49 -6.32 9.44
CA TYR A 99 10.43 -7.09 10.07
C TYR A 99 9.64 -6.23 11.07
N ARG A 100 10.33 -5.45 11.91
CA ARG A 100 9.68 -4.57 12.90
C ARG A 100 8.84 -3.49 12.21
N MET A 101 9.42 -2.78 11.24
CA MET A 101 8.74 -1.71 10.53
C MET A 101 7.53 -2.20 9.73
N SER A 102 7.68 -3.31 8.99
CA SER A 102 6.59 -3.91 8.23
C SER A 102 5.48 -4.44 9.15
N SER A 103 5.81 -4.94 10.34
CA SER A 103 4.82 -5.30 11.36
C SER A 103 4.02 -4.08 11.83
N TRP A 104 4.70 -3.00 12.23
CA TRP A 104 4.04 -1.77 12.69
C TRP A 104 3.18 -1.13 11.60
N TYR A 105 3.68 -1.11 10.37
CA TYR A 105 2.89 -0.67 9.23
C TYR A 105 1.64 -1.55 9.04
N GLY A 106 1.78 -2.88 9.12
CA GLY A 106 0.65 -3.80 9.01
C GLY A 106 -0.41 -3.58 10.09
N GLU A 107 -0.01 -3.32 11.34
CA GLU A 107 -0.92 -2.99 12.44
C GLU A 107 -1.67 -1.68 12.16
N LEU A 108 -0.96 -0.63 11.74
CA LEU A 108 -1.55 0.67 11.42
C LEU A 108 -2.51 0.59 10.23
N ALA A 109 -2.09 -0.08 9.16
CA ALA A 109 -2.88 -0.28 7.96
C ALA A 109 -4.16 -1.09 8.26
N LYS A 110 -4.06 -2.14 9.09
CA LYS A 110 -5.20 -2.91 9.56
C LYS A 110 -6.22 -2.03 10.29
N VAL A 111 -5.76 -1.15 11.18
CA VAL A 111 -6.66 -0.24 11.93
C VAL A 111 -7.34 0.77 11.00
N LYS A 112 -6.61 1.30 10.01
CA LYS A 112 -7.14 2.32 9.09
C LYS A 112 -8.05 1.77 7.99
N ARG A 113 -7.70 0.61 7.42
CA ARG A 113 -8.27 0.11 6.15
C ARG A 113 -8.73 -1.35 6.22
N GLY A 114 -8.56 -2.02 7.36
CA GLY A 114 -8.90 -3.43 7.54
C GLY A 114 -7.83 -4.38 7.00
N SER A 115 -8.17 -5.66 6.91
CA SER A 115 -7.26 -6.76 6.52
C SER A 115 -7.78 -7.52 5.30
N SER A 116 -8.38 -6.80 4.36
CA SER A 116 -8.83 -7.38 3.09
C SER A 116 -7.65 -7.79 2.22
N LEU A 117 -7.88 -8.71 1.28
CA LEU A 117 -6.86 -9.16 0.34
C LEU A 117 -6.25 -8.00 -0.47
N ASN A 118 -7.10 -7.04 -0.87
CA ASN A 118 -6.68 -5.88 -1.64
C ASN A 118 -5.75 -4.97 -0.83
N GLU A 119 -6.02 -4.77 0.45
CA GLU A 119 -5.15 -3.96 1.31
C GLU A 119 -3.77 -4.62 1.51
N VAL A 120 -3.75 -5.93 1.69
CA VAL A 120 -2.49 -6.69 1.80
C VAL A 120 -1.70 -6.65 0.48
N LYS A 121 -2.39 -6.75 -0.66
CA LYS A 121 -1.76 -6.59 -1.99
C LYS A 121 -1.20 -5.18 -2.19
N ASN A 122 -1.92 -4.15 -1.76
CA ASN A 122 -1.48 -2.76 -1.83
C ASN A 122 -0.23 -2.55 -0.95
N ALA A 123 -0.26 -3.05 0.29
CA ALA A 123 0.88 -3.02 1.20
C ALA A 123 2.13 -3.68 0.58
N LEU A 124 1.99 -4.90 0.06
CA LEU A 124 3.11 -5.61 -0.57
C LEU A 124 3.65 -4.86 -1.79
N SER A 125 2.77 -4.28 -2.61
CA SER A 125 3.17 -3.50 -3.79
C SER A 125 3.99 -2.26 -3.44
N ILE A 126 3.75 -1.66 -2.26
CA ILE A 126 4.49 -0.47 -1.81
C ILE A 126 5.85 -0.88 -1.25
N TRP A 127 5.90 -1.94 -0.45
CA TRP A 127 7.13 -2.43 0.16
C TRP A 127 8.09 -3.07 -0.86
N ILE A 128 7.53 -3.69 -1.91
CA ILE A 128 8.29 -4.46 -2.89
C ILE A 128 7.86 -4.05 -4.32
N PRO A 129 8.14 -2.80 -4.73
CA PRO A 129 7.56 -2.22 -5.94
C PRO A 129 8.07 -2.85 -7.24
N SER A 130 9.19 -3.58 -7.19
CA SER A 130 9.78 -4.26 -8.35
C SER A 130 9.29 -5.70 -8.53
N ALA A 131 8.50 -6.23 -7.60
CA ALA A 131 7.99 -7.59 -7.68
C ALA A 131 6.69 -7.68 -8.50
N ASN A 132 6.54 -8.79 -9.21
CA ASN A 132 5.25 -9.23 -9.70
C ASN A 132 4.53 -9.99 -8.58
N LEU A 133 3.38 -9.47 -8.19
CA LEU A 133 2.53 -10.00 -7.12
C LEU A 133 1.29 -10.66 -7.70
N ASP A 134 1.15 -11.96 -7.48
CA ASP A 134 -0.05 -12.73 -7.81
C ASP A 134 -0.64 -13.31 -6.52
N ILE A 135 -1.95 -13.24 -6.37
CA ILE A 135 -2.66 -13.76 -5.20
C ILE A 135 -3.85 -14.57 -5.69
N ALA A 136 -3.82 -15.87 -5.43
CA ALA A 136 -4.88 -16.79 -5.79
C ALA A 136 -5.56 -17.35 -4.55
N GLU A 137 -6.88 -17.40 -4.57
CA GLU A 137 -7.65 -18.08 -3.53
C GLU A 137 -7.54 -19.60 -3.70
N GLU A 138 -7.19 -20.29 -2.62
CA GLU A 138 -7.32 -21.74 -2.47
C GLU A 138 -8.63 -22.06 -1.72
N LYS A 139 -8.88 -23.35 -1.44
CA LYS A 139 -10.08 -23.73 -0.69
C LYS A 139 -9.96 -23.34 0.79
N GLY A 140 -11.06 -22.80 1.34
CA GLY A 140 -11.22 -22.60 2.78
C GLY A 140 -10.65 -21.29 3.33
N GLY A 141 -10.68 -20.19 2.57
CA GLY A 141 -10.18 -18.88 3.01
C GLY A 141 -8.65 -18.83 3.13
N ILE A 142 -7.97 -19.74 2.45
CA ILE A 142 -6.52 -19.79 2.32
C ILE A 142 -6.15 -19.12 1.00
N TYR A 143 -5.17 -18.24 1.02
CA TYR A 143 -4.69 -17.55 -0.16
C TYR A 143 -3.22 -17.89 -0.40
N LYS A 144 -2.91 -18.15 -1.66
CA LYS A 144 -1.55 -18.35 -2.16
C LYS A 144 -1.04 -17.02 -2.70
N VAL A 145 -0.07 -16.43 -2.00
CA VAL A 145 0.61 -15.19 -2.41
C VAL A 145 1.93 -15.55 -3.05
N ILE A 146 2.11 -15.16 -4.31
CA ILE A 146 3.28 -15.44 -5.13
C ILE A 146 3.98 -14.11 -5.40
N ILE A 147 5.24 -13.99 -4.96
CA ILE A 147 6.07 -12.81 -5.16
C ILE A 147 7.25 -13.22 -6.02
N SER A 148 7.34 -12.66 -7.22
CA SER A 148 8.37 -13.03 -8.20
C SER A 148 9.13 -11.83 -8.74
N PHE A 149 10.40 -12.03 -9.05
CA PHE A 149 11.29 -11.00 -9.60
C PHE A 149 11.82 -11.45 -10.97
N GLN A 150 12.02 -10.49 -11.88
CA GLN A 150 12.65 -10.75 -13.18
C GLN A 150 14.14 -11.06 -13.05
N ASP A 151 14.84 -10.32 -12.17
CA ASP A 151 16.23 -10.55 -11.78
C ASP A 151 16.29 -10.72 -10.27
N SER A 152 16.40 -11.97 -9.79
CA SER A 152 16.50 -12.27 -8.37
C SER A 152 17.95 -12.45 -7.94
N GLN A 153 18.34 -11.77 -6.87
CA GLN A 153 19.49 -12.13 -6.06
C GLN A 153 18.99 -12.70 -4.73
N ASP A 154 19.66 -13.70 -4.16
CA ASP A 154 19.24 -14.34 -2.90
C ASP A 154 18.96 -13.36 -1.74
N PRO A 155 19.74 -12.27 -1.54
CA PRO A 155 19.44 -11.28 -0.50
C PRO A 155 18.08 -10.62 -0.64
N LEU A 156 17.59 -10.45 -1.87
CA LEU A 156 16.30 -9.83 -2.15
C LEU A 156 15.14 -10.74 -1.73
N LEU A 157 15.28 -12.05 -1.96
CA LEU A 157 14.29 -13.03 -1.52
C LEU A 157 14.24 -13.07 0.01
N ASP A 158 15.39 -13.03 0.69
CA ASP A 158 15.42 -12.97 2.16
C ASP A 158 14.70 -11.72 2.71
N PHE A 159 14.93 -10.56 2.09
CA PHE A 159 14.28 -9.30 2.46
C PHE A 159 12.77 -9.35 2.25
N THR A 160 12.36 -9.89 1.10
CA THR A 160 10.95 -10.13 0.76
C THR A 160 10.29 -11.01 1.81
N GLU A 161 10.95 -12.10 2.20
CA GLU A 161 10.42 -13.00 3.22
C GLU A 161 10.18 -12.28 4.55
N LYS A 162 11.14 -11.45 4.99
CA LYS A 162 11.03 -10.73 6.25
C LYS A 162 9.94 -9.67 6.24
N ILE A 163 9.77 -8.97 5.12
CA ILE A 163 8.68 -8.01 4.93
C ILE A 163 7.33 -8.73 5.00
N VAL A 164 7.17 -9.85 4.29
CA VAL A 164 5.91 -10.61 4.30
C VAL A 164 5.61 -11.17 5.69
N GLU A 165 6.60 -11.73 6.37
CA GLU A 165 6.47 -12.22 7.76
C GLU A 165 6.03 -11.11 8.72
N GLY A 166 6.59 -9.90 8.58
CA GLY A 166 6.21 -8.75 9.40
C GLY A 166 4.80 -8.24 9.06
N LEU A 167 4.49 -8.03 7.79
CA LEU A 167 3.14 -7.63 7.35
C LEU A 167 2.09 -8.64 7.81
N ALA A 168 2.32 -9.94 7.62
CA ALA A 168 1.40 -10.98 8.06
C ALA A 168 1.13 -10.89 9.55
N LYS A 169 2.17 -10.70 10.38
CA LYS A 169 2.00 -10.47 11.82
C LYS A 169 1.15 -9.23 12.10
N GLY A 170 1.47 -8.09 11.47
CA GLY A 170 0.76 -6.84 11.72
C GLY A 170 -0.72 -6.86 11.33
N TYR A 171 -1.03 -7.50 10.20
CA TYR A 171 -2.43 -7.74 9.80
C TYR A 171 -3.13 -8.83 10.64
N GLY A 172 -2.38 -9.63 11.39
CA GLY A 172 -2.90 -10.78 12.14
C GLY A 172 -3.22 -11.98 11.24
N LEU A 173 -2.53 -12.11 10.11
CA LEU A 173 -2.61 -13.23 9.19
C LEU A 173 -1.71 -14.37 9.68
N LYS A 174 -2.13 -15.60 9.36
CA LYS A 174 -1.36 -16.81 9.67
C LYS A 174 -0.67 -17.32 8.40
N ILE A 175 0.66 -17.35 8.41
CA ILE A 175 1.45 -18.06 7.40
C ILE A 175 1.38 -19.56 7.72
N LEU A 176 0.81 -20.34 6.81
CA LEU A 176 0.67 -21.79 6.91
C LEU A 176 1.86 -22.52 6.30
N ASP A 177 2.40 -21.98 5.21
CA ASP A 177 3.48 -22.59 4.45
C ASP A 177 4.29 -21.51 3.71
N LYS A 178 5.56 -21.79 3.48
CA LYS A 178 6.51 -20.93 2.76
C LYS A 178 7.37 -21.79 1.84
N GLU A 179 7.32 -21.51 0.55
CA GLU A 179 8.14 -22.16 -0.46
C GLU A 179 9.02 -21.11 -1.16
N ARG A 180 10.34 -21.35 -1.19
CA ARG A 180 11.29 -20.52 -1.92
C ARG A 180 11.78 -21.25 -3.15
N ARG A 181 11.84 -20.52 -4.27
CA ARG A 181 12.48 -20.95 -5.52
C ARG A 181 13.49 -19.90 -5.98
N SER A 182 14.20 -20.17 -7.07
CA SER A 182 15.30 -19.35 -7.57
C SER A 182 14.95 -17.87 -7.79
N SER A 183 13.70 -17.54 -8.15
CA SER A 183 13.27 -16.17 -8.43
C SER A 183 11.93 -15.75 -7.83
N LEU A 184 11.38 -16.58 -6.95
CA LEU A 184 10.10 -16.30 -6.32
C LEU A 184 9.98 -16.90 -4.93
N VAL A 185 9.14 -16.28 -4.13
CA VAL A 185 8.71 -16.77 -2.82
C VAL A 185 7.20 -16.92 -2.84
N VAL A 186 6.73 -18.07 -2.36
CA VAL A 186 5.31 -18.40 -2.27
C VAL A 186 4.95 -18.54 -0.80
N PHE A 187 3.87 -17.87 -0.40
CA PHE A 187 3.28 -17.97 0.92
C PHE A 187 1.87 -18.49 0.83
N ARG A 188 1.51 -19.42 1.71
CA ARG A 188 0.11 -19.79 1.95
C ARG A 188 -0.34 -19.11 3.22
N MET A 189 -1.33 -18.23 3.13
CA MET A 189 -1.79 -17.40 4.22
C MET A 189 -3.29 -17.59 4.49
N ALA A 190 -3.70 -17.45 5.74
CA ALA A 190 -5.10 -17.48 6.16
C ALA A 190 -5.40 -16.35 7.15
N GLY A 191 -6.68 -16.08 7.38
CA GLY A 191 -7.15 -15.08 8.35
C GLY A 191 -7.44 -13.70 7.77
N PHE A 192 -7.69 -13.61 6.45
CA PHE A 192 -8.25 -12.40 5.85
C PHE A 192 -9.69 -12.23 6.32
N TYR A 193 -10.09 -10.98 6.56
CA TYR A 193 -11.47 -10.61 6.90
C TYR A 193 -11.98 -9.72 5.77
N GLU A 194 -13.11 -10.08 5.18
CA GLU A 194 -13.87 -9.23 4.25
C GLU A 194 -14.77 -8.25 5.01
#